data_AF-A0A7A6VQX8-F1
#
_entry.id   AF-A0A7A6VQX8-F1
#
_cell.length_a   1.000
_cell.length_b   1.000
_cell.length_c   1.000
_cell.angle_alpha   90.00
_cell.angle_beta   90.00
_cell.angle_gamma   90.00
#
_symmetry.space_group_name_H-M   'P 1'
#
loop_
_entity.id
_entity.type
_entity.pdbx_description
1 polymer ?
#
loop_
_entity_poly.entity_id
_entity_poly.type
_entity_poly.pdbx_seq_one_letter_code
_entity_poly.pdbx_strand_id
1 'polypeptide(L)'
;MSAKFQTVITTAGAAKLAAATAPGGRKVNITTMAVGDGGGKLPVPDAGQTGLIHEVWRHALNKISQDKRNSNYIIAELVIPPEVGGFWMRELGLYDDAGTLIAVANMAESYKPALAEGSGRSQTCRMVIIVSSVASVALTIDTTTVMATQDYVDDKIAEHEQSRRHPDASLTAKGFTQLSSATNSTSETLAATPKAVKAAYDLANGKYTAQDASTGRKGLVQLSSAINSESETLAATPKAVKTAYDLANGKYTAQDATTARKGLVQLSSATNSDSETLAATPKAVKAANDNANGRVPSGRKVNGKPLNNDVNVTSQDIFNGQSIEIGANQNLDNYKTPGLYHQPLNANTSAVLKYPENLSGTLVVLKNAGITQIYYVYNTSRSYIRSQYSTGGWTPWTPQDSFPVGAAIPWPSDSVPTGYAIMQGQTFDKAAYPLLAGAYPSGVIPDMRGWTIKGKPASGRAVLSQEQDGIKSHTHSASASSTDLGTKTTSSFDYGTKTVSTFNHGTKTTNTTGNHTHTIYRGNARTNSETGYTGFDNPSFNGTSSAAGNHAHTVDIGQHNHTVGIGAHAHTVALGAHGHTITVNATGNAENTVKNIAFNYIVRLA
;
A
#
# COMPACT_ATOMS: atom_id res chain seq x y z
N MET A 1 150.43 22.05 -52.41
CA MET A 1 150.57 23.51 -52.20
C MET A 1 150.37 23.78 -50.73
N SER A 2 151.21 24.61 -50.10
CA SER A 2 150.94 25.03 -48.71
C SER A 2 149.78 26.02 -48.70
N ALA A 3 148.89 25.93 -47.70
CA ALA A 3 147.81 26.91 -47.54
C ALA A 3 148.41 28.24 -47.04
N LYS A 4 148.00 29.37 -47.63
CA LYS A 4 148.50 30.69 -47.22
C LYS A 4 148.04 31.08 -45.81
N PHE A 5 146.86 30.60 -45.42
CA PHE A 5 146.28 30.76 -44.10
C PHE A 5 145.88 29.39 -43.55
N GLN A 6 146.18 29.11 -42.29
CA GLN A 6 145.92 27.84 -41.64
C GLN A 6 145.58 28.02 -40.16
N THR A 7 144.82 27.08 -39.61
CA THR A 7 144.60 26.93 -38.17
C THR A 7 145.35 25.69 -37.69
N VAL A 8 146.16 25.85 -36.65
CA VAL A 8 146.94 24.79 -36.01
C VAL A 8 146.47 24.65 -34.57
N ILE A 9 146.13 23.42 -34.17
CA ILE A 9 145.86 23.09 -32.77
C ILE A 9 147.23 22.97 -32.07
N THR A 10 147.40 23.65 -30.94
CA THR A 10 148.67 23.62 -30.20
C THR A 10 148.87 22.25 -29.55
N THR A 11 150.09 21.93 -29.15
CA THR A 11 150.41 20.68 -28.43
C THR A 11 149.61 20.60 -27.11
N ALA A 12 149.42 21.74 -26.42
CA ALA A 12 148.60 21.84 -25.22
C ALA A 12 147.10 21.67 -25.52
N GLY A 13 146.60 22.26 -26.60
CA GLY A 13 145.21 22.13 -27.05
C GLY A 13 144.88 20.70 -27.49
N ALA A 14 145.77 20.05 -28.23
CA ALA A 14 145.62 18.66 -28.65
C ALA A 14 145.55 17.72 -27.44
N ALA A 15 146.42 17.92 -26.44
CA ALA A 15 146.38 17.15 -25.18
C ALA A 15 145.06 17.36 -24.42
N LYS A 16 144.55 18.59 -24.32
CA LYS A 16 143.27 18.89 -23.66
C LYS A 16 142.06 18.32 -24.40
N LEU A 17 142.01 18.43 -25.73
CA LEU A 17 140.95 17.86 -26.56
C LEU A 17 140.94 16.32 -26.52
N ALA A 18 142.11 15.69 -26.48
CA ALA A 18 142.24 14.25 -26.29
C ALA A 18 141.73 13.82 -24.90
N ALA A 19 142.14 14.49 -23.82
CA ALA A 19 141.68 14.23 -22.46
C ALA A 19 140.15 14.40 -22.31
N ALA A 20 139.58 15.43 -22.94
CA ALA A 20 138.14 15.68 -22.98
C ALA A 20 137.33 14.65 -23.80
N THR A 21 138.00 13.72 -24.50
CA THR A 21 137.36 12.62 -25.24
C THR A 21 137.35 11.31 -24.44
N ALA A 22 138.04 11.23 -23.30
CA ALA A 22 138.00 10.08 -22.40
C ALA A 22 136.64 9.94 -21.69
N PRO A 23 136.20 8.72 -21.28
CA PRO A 23 134.98 8.54 -20.51
C PRO A 23 134.99 9.36 -19.21
N GLY A 24 134.03 10.27 -19.06
CA GLY A 24 133.95 11.20 -17.92
C GLY A 24 134.88 12.42 -18.00
N GLY A 25 135.58 12.63 -19.12
CA GLY A 25 136.45 13.80 -19.33
C GLY A 25 135.67 15.12 -19.30
N ARG A 26 136.23 16.14 -18.64
CA ARG A 26 135.70 17.51 -18.68
C ARG A 26 135.88 18.06 -20.09
N LYS A 27 134.80 18.56 -20.69
CA LYS A 27 134.83 19.25 -21.99
C LYS A 27 135.72 20.49 -21.92
N VAL A 28 136.44 20.77 -23.00
CA VAL A 28 137.18 22.02 -23.18
C VAL A 28 136.16 23.14 -23.36
N ASN A 29 136.10 24.05 -22.39
CA ASN A 29 135.28 25.25 -22.47
C ASN A 29 136.10 26.34 -23.18
N ILE A 30 135.94 26.49 -24.50
CA ILE A 30 136.58 27.58 -25.23
C ILE A 30 135.77 28.86 -24.98
N THR A 31 136.30 29.74 -24.13
CA THR A 31 135.57 30.91 -23.61
C THR A 31 135.96 32.21 -24.30
N THR A 32 137.23 32.35 -24.71
CA THR A 32 137.77 33.60 -25.24
C THR A 32 138.53 33.38 -26.55
N MET A 33 138.47 34.39 -27.41
CA MET A 33 139.36 34.53 -28.57
C MET A 33 140.20 35.78 -28.37
N ALA A 34 141.47 35.70 -28.74
CA ALA A 34 142.34 36.86 -28.88
C ALA A 34 142.74 37.08 -30.33
N VAL A 35 143.13 38.32 -30.61
CA VAL A 35 143.56 38.83 -31.90
C VAL A 35 144.95 39.45 -31.70
N GLY A 36 145.87 39.16 -32.61
CA GLY A 36 147.23 39.68 -32.57
C GLY A 36 147.67 40.25 -33.92
N ASP A 37 148.71 41.09 -33.87
CA ASP A 37 149.28 41.74 -35.04
C ASP A 37 150.52 41.01 -35.60
N GLY A 38 150.95 39.90 -35.00
CA GLY A 38 152.09 39.11 -35.46
C GLY A 38 153.45 39.77 -35.31
N GLY A 39 153.56 40.86 -34.52
CA GLY A 39 154.80 41.63 -34.40
C GLY A 39 155.14 42.39 -35.69
N GLY A 40 154.12 42.89 -36.40
CA GLY A 40 154.27 43.64 -37.64
C GLY A 40 154.45 42.82 -38.92
N LYS A 41 154.40 41.48 -38.87
CA LYS A 41 154.50 40.58 -40.05
C LYS A 41 153.47 39.45 -39.96
N LEU A 42 153.06 38.88 -41.09
CA LEU A 42 152.19 37.71 -41.11
C LEU A 42 152.92 36.49 -40.49
N PRO A 43 152.44 35.92 -39.38
CA PRO A 43 153.10 34.79 -38.74
C PRO A 43 152.75 33.46 -39.44
N VAL A 44 153.60 32.45 -39.20
CA VAL A 44 153.34 31.04 -39.54
C VAL A 44 152.92 30.35 -38.24
N PRO A 45 151.66 29.87 -38.11
CA PRO A 45 151.20 29.21 -36.88
C PRO A 45 151.96 27.91 -36.62
N ASP A 46 152.46 27.75 -35.38
CA ASP A 46 153.20 26.57 -34.93
C ASP A 46 152.51 25.86 -33.74
N ALA A 47 152.67 24.54 -33.68
CA ALA A 47 152.07 23.71 -32.63
C ALA A 47 152.76 23.84 -31.26
N GLY A 48 153.97 24.39 -31.19
CA GLY A 48 154.68 24.72 -29.95
C GLY A 48 154.23 26.02 -29.28
N GLN A 49 153.41 26.85 -29.94
CA GLN A 49 152.97 28.13 -29.39
C GLN A 49 152.12 27.96 -28.12
N THR A 50 152.47 28.72 -27.08
CA THR A 50 151.69 28.87 -25.84
C THR A 50 150.91 30.20 -25.77
N GLY A 51 151.19 31.12 -26.70
CA GLY A 51 150.54 32.42 -26.87
C GLY A 51 150.70 32.94 -28.31
N LEU A 52 150.00 34.04 -28.61
CA LEU A 52 150.19 34.81 -29.85
C LEU A 52 151.56 35.53 -29.83
N ILE A 53 152.11 35.85 -31.00
CA ILE A 53 153.41 36.55 -31.09
C ILE A 53 153.30 37.97 -30.53
N HIS A 54 152.21 38.68 -30.83
CA HIS A 54 151.88 39.95 -30.21
C HIS A 54 150.36 40.15 -30.15
N GLU A 55 149.77 39.84 -28.99
CA GLU A 55 148.34 39.96 -28.72
C GLU A 55 147.93 41.43 -28.51
N VAL A 56 146.94 41.91 -29.27
CA VAL A 56 146.44 43.30 -29.22
C VAL A 56 145.04 43.43 -28.62
N TRP A 57 144.23 42.36 -28.66
CA TRP A 57 142.91 42.34 -28.00
C TRP A 57 142.47 40.92 -27.66
N ARG A 58 141.70 40.74 -26.57
CA ARG A 58 141.08 39.48 -26.15
C ARG A 58 139.70 39.73 -25.57
N HIS A 59 138.73 38.89 -25.91
CA HIS A 59 137.38 38.98 -25.33
C HIS A 59 136.66 37.62 -25.30
N ALA A 60 135.57 37.55 -24.54
CA ALA A 60 134.63 36.42 -24.54
C ALA A 60 133.94 36.27 -25.91
N LEU A 61 133.73 35.02 -26.33
CA LEU A 61 133.04 34.69 -27.59
C LEU A 61 131.58 35.12 -27.56
N ASN A 62 131.09 35.70 -28.66
CA ASN A 62 129.66 35.97 -28.86
C ASN A 62 128.89 34.71 -29.24
N LYS A 63 129.57 33.70 -29.81
CA LYS A 63 128.99 32.42 -30.22
C LYS A 63 130.05 31.35 -30.41
N ILE A 64 129.72 30.14 -29.96
CA ILE A 64 130.43 28.92 -30.32
C ILE A 64 129.39 27.91 -30.83
N SER A 65 129.68 27.24 -31.95
CA SER A 65 128.72 26.33 -32.58
C SER A 65 129.39 25.27 -33.46
N GLN A 66 128.77 24.09 -33.55
CA GLN A 66 129.10 23.09 -34.56
C GLN A 66 128.63 23.57 -35.95
N ASP A 67 129.42 23.35 -36.99
CA ASP A 67 129.00 23.68 -38.35
C ASP A 67 127.86 22.77 -38.83
N LYS A 68 126.82 23.37 -39.45
CA LYS A 68 125.62 22.64 -39.92
C LYS A 68 125.89 21.71 -41.12
N ARG A 69 127.09 21.75 -41.73
CA ARG A 69 127.47 20.89 -42.87
C ARG A 69 128.61 19.93 -42.54
N ASN A 70 129.52 20.30 -41.63
CA ASN A 70 130.69 19.53 -41.25
C ASN A 70 130.66 19.23 -39.75
N SER A 71 130.23 18.02 -39.37
CA SER A 71 130.02 17.61 -37.97
C SER A 71 131.25 17.75 -37.07
N ASN A 72 132.46 17.76 -37.64
CA ASN A 72 133.72 17.80 -36.89
C ASN A 72 134.33 19.21 -36.81
N TYR A 73 133.66 20.22 -37.37
CA TYR A 73 134.13 21.61 -37.39
C TYR A 73 133.43 22.39 -36.29
N ILE A 74 134.22 23.04 -35.43
CA ILE A 74 133.73 23.98 -34.43
C ILE A 74 134.07 25.39 -34.89
N ILE A 75 133.03 26.22 -34.91
CA ILE A 75 133.07 27.63 -35.25
C ILE A 75 133.07 28.42 -33.95
N ALA A 76 134.13 29.19 -33.71
CA ALA A 76 134.16 30.24 -32.70
C ALA A 76 134.01 31.60 -33.41
N GLU A 77 133.02 32.39 -32.99
CA GLU A 77 132.72 33.71 -33.52
C GLU A 77 132.85 34.76 -32.40
N LEU A 78 133.81 35.67 -32.58
CA LEU A 78 134.02 36.86 -31.76
C LEU A 78 133.65 38.09 -32.58
N VAL A 79 132.82 38.96 -32.04
CA VAL A 79 132.45 40.24 -32.66
C VAL A 79 133.25 41.34 -31.99
N ILE A 80 134.22 41.93 -32.71
CA ILE A 80 134.90 43.15 -32.27
C ILE A 80 133.93 44.32 -32.44
N PRO A 81 133.49 45.00 -31.36
CA PRO A 81 132.55 46.12 -31.46
C PRO A 81 133.20 47.35 -32.13
N PRO A 82 132.43 48.28 -32.69
CA PRO A 82 132.96 49.41 -33.46
C PRO A 82 133.87 50.35 -32.66
N GLU A 83 133.70 50.42 -31.34
CA GLU A 83 134.49 51.21 -30.40
C GLU A 83 135.93 50.69 -30.25
N VAL A 84 136.17 49.40 -30.48
CA VAL A 84 137.48 48.75 -30.28
C VAL A 84 138.21 48.58 -31.61
N GLY A 85 139.43 49.11 -31.72
CA GLY A 85 140.25 49.05 -32.93
C GLY A 85 141.57 49.80 -32.77
N GLY A 86 142.14 50.24 -33.89
CA GLY A 86 143.44 50.91 -33.96
C GLY A 86 144.61 49.95 -34.23
N PHE A 87 144.33 48.70 -34.63
CA PHE A 87 145.34 47.64 -34.76
C PHE A 87 145.19 46.80 -36.03
N TRP A 88 146.32 46.22 -36.46
CA TRP A 88 146.36 45.20 -37.51
C TRP A 88 146.01 43.83 -36.93
N MET A 89 145.21 43.07 -37.66
CA MET A 89 144.86 41.69 -37.35
C MET A 89 145.63 40.77 -38.31
N ARG A 90 146.50 39.91 -37.77
CA ARG A 90 147.32 38.93 -38.51
C ARG A 90 147.25 37.53 -37.93
N GLU A 91 146.99 37.41 -36.63
CA GLU A 91 146.85 36.13 -35.92
C GLU A 91 145.60 36.11 -35.02
N LEU A 92 145.07 34.91 -34.80
CA LEU A 92 143.95 34.62 -33.91
C LEU A 92 144.32 33.46 -32.97
N GLY A 93 143.93 33.55 -31.71
CA GLY A 93 144.17 32.53 -30.69
C GLY A 93 142.89 32.18 -29.94
N LEU A 94 142.56 30.89 -29.84
CA LEU A 94 141.45 30.41 -29.00
C LEU A 94 141.98 29.90 -27.67
N TYR A 95 141.40 30.40 -26.58
CA TYR A 95 141.80 30.05 -25.22
C TYR A 95 140.62 29.42 -24.44
N ASP A 96 140.94 28.49 -23.55
CA ASP A 96 139.96 27.86 -22.67
C ASP A 96 139.70 28.64 -21.37
N ASP A 97 138.78 28.13 -20.55
CA ASP A 97 138.47 28.64 -19.21
C ASP A 97 139.64 28.61 -18.20
N ALA A 98 140.72 27.91 -18.53
CA ALA A 98 142.00 27.92 -17.80
C ALA A 98 143.08 28.79 -18.48
N GLY A 99 142.71 29.62 -19.46
CA GLY A 99 143.61 30.55 -20.15
C GLY A 99 144.65 29.88 -21.05
N THR A 100 144.52 28.59 -21.37
CA THR A 100 145.46 27.85 -22.22
C THR A 100 145.14 28.05 -23.69
N LEU A 101 146.14 28.39 -24.51
CA LEU A 101 145.98 28.49 -25.97
C LEU A 101 145.70 27.09 -26.57
N ILE A 102 144.48 26.86 -27.03
CA ILE A 102 144.02 25.59 -27.62
C ILE A 102 144.38 25.52 -29.11
N ALA A 103 144.24 26.63 -29.83
CA ALA A 103 144.56 26.71 -31.25
C ALA A 103 145.01 28.12 -31.63
N VAL A 104 145.88 28.20 -32.63
CA VAL A 104 146.39 29.44 -33.23
C VAL A 104 146.17 29.40 -34.74
N ALA A 105 145.81 30.54 -35.32
CA ALA A 105 145.66 30.70 -36.76
C ALA A 105 146.28 32.00 -37.25
N ASN A 106 146.75 32.02 -38.49
CA ASN A 106 147.05 33.26 -39.20
C ASN A 106 145.88 33.63 -40.11
N MET A 107 145.66 34.93 -40.30
CA MET A 107 144.58 35.48 -41.12
C MET A 107 145.12 36.48 -42.13
N ALA A 108 144.30 36.83 -43.14
CA ALA A 108 144.65 37.87 -44.09
C ALA A 108 144.84 39.20 -43.35
N GLU A 109 145.96 39.88 -43.62
CA GLU A 109 146.34 41.13 -42.96
C GLU A 109 145.24 42.18 -43.16
N SER A 110 144.59 42.58 -42.07
CA SER A 110 143.43 43.46 -42.10
C SER A 110 143.52 44.47 -40.97
N TYR A 111 143.40 45.75 -41.29
CA TYR A 111 143.36 46.80 -40.28
C TYR A 111 141.94 46.94 -39.71
N LYS A 112 141.81 46.86 -38.39
CA LYS A 112 140.56 47.19 -37.69
C LYS A 112 140.64 48.65 -37.21
N PRO A 113 140.03 49.62 -37.93
CA PRO A 113 140.00 50.99 -37.44
C PRO A 113 139.21 51.11 -36.14
N ALA A 114 139.65 52.04 -35.30
CA ALA A 114 138.90 52.53 -34.14
C ALA A 114 137.84 53.57 -34.58
N LEU A 115 136.79 53.74 -33.77
CA LEU A 115 135.76 54.75 -34.01
C LEU A 115 136.35 56.18 -34.13
N ALA A 116 137.42 56.47 -33.36
CA ALA A 116 138.13 57.75 -33.39
C ALA A 116 138.87 58.04 -34.72
N GLU A 117 139.11 57.03 -35.56
CA GLU A 117 139.71 57.17 -36.89
C GLU A 117 138.66 57.44 -37.99
N GLY A 118 137.42 57.73 -37.60
CA GLY A 118 136.32 58.07 -38.50
C GLY A 118 135.61 56.87 -39.14
N SER A 119 135.94 55.64 -38.75
CA SER A 119 135.35 54.42 -39.32
C SER A 119 135.07 53.34 -38.26
N GLY A 120 134.05 53.58 -37.44
CA GLY A 120 133.54 52.58 -36.50
C GLY A 120 132.74 51.49 -37.20
N ARG A 121 133.37 50.37 -37.53
CA ARG A 121 132.70 49.14 -38.00
C ARG A 121 132.79 48.04 -36.95
N SER A 122 131.70 47.31 -36.75
CA SER A 122 131.75 46.00 -36.09
C SER A 122 132.45 45.00 -37.02
N GLN A 123 133.30 44.14 -36.48
CA GLN A 123 134.05 43.14 -37.25
C GLN A 123 133.94 41.76 -36.59
N THR A 124 133.31 40.81 -37.27
CA THR A 124 133.30 39.42 -36.81
C THR A 124 134.62 38.75 -37.19
N CYS A 125 135.36 38.28 -36.18
CA CYS A 125 136.46 37.34 -36.32
C CYS A 125 135.91 35.92 -36.13
N ARG A 126 136.11 35.05 -37.11
CA ARG A 126 135.63 33.67 -37.11
C ARG A 126 136.81 32.72 -37.25
N MET A 127 137.03 31.90 -36.23
CA MET A 127 138.06 30.86 -36.23
C MET A 127 137.38 29.49 -36.29
N VAL A 128 137.90 28.61 -37.14
CA VAL A 128 137.37 27.25 -37.32
C VAL A 128 138.45 26.25 -36.91
N ILE A 129 138.14 25.44 -35.91
CA ILE A 129 138.98 24.31 -35.50
C ILE A 129 138.34 23.00 -35.94
N ILE A 130 139.18 22.05 -36.37
CA ILE A 130 138.76 20.71 -36.76
C ILE A 130 139.13 19.78 -35.62
N VAL A 131 138.13 19.17 -34.98
CA VAL A 131 138.32 18.28 -33.82
C VAL A 131 137.95 16.84 -34.18
N SER A 132 138.57 15.86 -33.51
CA SER A 132 138.23 14.44 -33.67
C SER A 132 136.82 14.11 -33.19
N SER A 133 136.30 14.85 -32.21
CA SER A 133 134.93 14.76 -31.74
C SER A 133 134.48 16.09 -31.12
N VAL A 134 133.34 16.63 -31.56
CA VAL A 134 132.76 17.84 -30.96
C VAL A 134 132.23 17.61 -29.54
N ALA A 135 132.08 16.36 -29.11
CA ALA A 135 131.73 16.05 -27.73
C ALA A 135 132.80 16.53 -26.73
N SER A 136 134.06 16.66 -27.18
CA SER A 136 135.20 17.18 -26.39
C SER A 136 135.12 18.67 -26.04
N VAL A 137 134.18 19.43 -26.63
CA VAL A 137 134.06 20.88 -26.45
C VAL A 137 132.65 21.25 -25.97
N ALA A 138 132.54 22.25 -25.10
CA ALA A 138 131.26 22.80 -24.68
C ALA A 138 130.75 23.82 -25.70
N LEU A 139 129.50 23.69 -26.15
CA LEU A 139 128.86 24.58 -27.12
C LEU A 139 127.95 25.62 -26.43
N THR A 140 128.35 26.07 -25.24
CA THR A 140 127.59 26.98 -24.38
C THR A 140 128.49 28.09 -23.85
N ILE A 141 128.03 29.33 -23.95
CA ILE A 141 128.66 30.53 -23.39
C ILE A 141 127.70 31.19 -22.40
N ASP A 142 128.23 32.01 -21.50
CA ASP A 142 127.42 32.96 -20.73
C ASP A 142 127.03 34.12 -21.66
N THR A 143 125.73 34.28 -21.92
CA THR A 143 125.21 35.32 -22.81
C THR A 143 124.80 36.61 -22.09
N THR A 144 124.92 36.68 -20.75
CA THR A 144 124.44 37.82 -19.95
C THR A 144 125.26 39.10 -20.14
N THR A 145 126.45 39.00 -20.74
CA THR A 145 127.42 40.10 -20.89
C THR A 145 127.79 40.42 -22.35
N VAL A 146 127.07 39.86 -23.33
CA VAL A 146 127.35 40.04 -24.77
C VAL A 146 126.14 40.54 -25.54
N MET A 147 126.38 41.25 -26.64
CA MET A 147 125.33 41.75 -27.53
C MET A 147 124.69 40.62 -28.33
N ALA A 148 123.36 40.51 -28.27
CA ALA A 148 122.57 39.55 -29.04
C ALA A 148 122.31 40.02 -30.49
N THR A 149 122.17 39.08 -31.42
CA THR A 149 121.82 39.32 -32.83
C THR A 149 120.31 39.40 -33.04
N GLN A 150 119.85 40.24 -33.96
CA GLN A 150 118.42 40.45 -34.25
C GLN A 150 117.66 39.13 -34.50
N ASP A 151 118.20 38.24 -35.34
CA ASP A 151 117.63 36.94 -35.69
C ASP A 151 117.18 36.11 -34.48
N TYR A 152 117.87 36.23 -33.34
CA TYR A 152 117.57 35.49 -32.11
C TYR A 152 116.31 35.98 -31.38
N VAL A 153 115.94 37.25 -31.57
CA VAL A 153 114.79 37.88 -30.93
C VAL A 153 113.50 37.54 -31.69
N ASP A 154 113.54 37.67 -33.02
CA ASP A 154 112.36 37.47 -33.87
C ASP A 154 111.86 36.00 -33.80
N ASP A 155 112.77 35.02 -33.81
CA ASP A 155 112.48 33.59 -33.59
C ASP A 155 111.70 33.33 -32.28
N LYS A 156 111.95 34.12 -31.23
CA LYS A 156 111.32 33.94 -29.90
C LYS A 156 109.95 34.59 -29.76
N ILE A 157 109.64 35.62 -30.55
CA ILE A 157 108.32 36.24 -30.58
C ILE A 157 107.32 35.31 -31.27
N ALA A 158 107.71 34.73 -32.41
CA ALA A 158 106.87 33.80 -33.18
C ALA A 158 106.45 32.54 -32.40
N GLU A 159 107.31 32.04 -31.49
CA GLU A 159 106.98 30.91 -30.61
C GLU A 159 105.87 31.26 -29.59
N HIS A 160 105.80 32.52 -29.14
CA HIS A 160 104.82 32.97 -28.17
C HIS A 160 103.42 33.14 -28.78
N GLU A 161 103.33 33.79 -29.96
CA GLU A 161 102.05 34.09 -30.63
C GLU A 161 101.21 32.85 -30.96
N GLN A 162 101.86 31.73 -31.27
CA GLN A 162 101.19 30.47 -31.61
C GLN A 162 100.70 29.71 -30.36
N SER A 163 100.94 30.22 -29.16
CA SER A 163 100.62 29.55 -27.90
C SER A 163 99.38 30.13 -27.21
N ARG A 164 98.50 29.26 -26.70
CA ARG A 164 97.42 29.63 -25.78
C ARG A 164 97.77 29.35 -24.31
N ARG A 165 99.06 29.49 -23.94
CA ARG A 165 99.58 29.14 -22.61
C ARG A 165 99.33 30.25 -21.56
N HIS A 166 98.08 30.66 -21.42
CA HIS A 166 97.63 31.62 -20.41
C HIS A 166 96.56 30.97 -19.51
N PRO A 167 96.55 31.22 -18.19
CA PRO A 167 95.47 30.75 -17.31
C PRO A 167 94.07 31.17 -17.76
N ASP A 168 93.08 30.35 -17.40
CA ASP A 168 91.66 30.68 -17.48
C ASP A 168 91.27 31.72 -16.42
N ALA A 169 90.15 32.42 -16.63
CA ALA A 169 89.65 33.43 -15.70
C ALA A 169 88.93 32.82 -14.51
N SER A 170 88.90 33.57 -13.41
CA SER A 170 88.09 33.29 -12.23
C SER A 170 87.40 34.58 -11.74
N LEU A 171 86.59 34.47 -10.68
CA LEU A 171 86.00 35.62 -9.99
C LEU A 171 87.05 36.57 -9.38
N THR A 172 88.33 36.16 -9.30
CA THR A 172 89.42 36.91 -8.66
C THR A 172 90.63 37.16 -9.57
N ALA A 173 90.74 36.52 -10.73
CA ALA A 173 91.88 36.62 -11.64
C ALA A 173 91.47 36.68 -13.12
N LYS A 174 92.20 37.47 -13.92
CA LYS A 174 91.97 37.63 -15.36
C LYS A 174 92.57 36.47 -16.14
N GLY A 175 91.84 35.99 -17.15
CA GLY A 175 92.24 34.90 -18.05
C GLY A 175 91.24 34.72 -19.18
N PHE A 176 91.24 33.56 -19.84
CA PHE A 176 90.24 33.22 -20.84
C PHE A 176 88.95 32.63 -20.23
N THR A 177 87.82 32.74 -20.95
CA THR A 177 86.54 32.09 -20.60
C THR A 177 85.92 31.46 -21.84
N GLN A 178 85.08 30.44 -21.63
CA GLN A 178 84.28 29.82 -22.69
C GLN A 178 82.83 30.34 -22.64
N LEU A 179 82.20 30.53 -23.80
CA LEU A 179 80.83 31.06 -23.90
C LEU A 179 79.78 29.94 -23.81
N SER A 180 78.69 30.19 -23.09
CA SER A 180 77.53 29.27 -22.98
C SER A 180 76.22 29.97 -23.37
N SER A 181 75.36 29.24 -24.08
CA SER A 181 74.02 29.72 -24.49
C SER A 181 72.86 29.02 -23.77
N ALA A 182 73.14 28.28 -22.70
CA ALA A 182 72.11 27.61 -21.90
C ALA A 182 71.43 28.59 -20.92
N THR A 183 70.09 28.54 -20.83
CA THR A 183 69.28 29.41 -19.96
C THR A 183 69.20 28.93 -18.50
N ASN A 184 69.78 27.77 -18.20
CA ASN A 184 69.77 27.11 -16.89
C ASN A 184 71.19 26.69 -16.43
N SER A 185 72.24 27.33 -16.97
CA SER A 185 73.63 27.04 -16.59
C SER A 185 73.90 27.43 -15.14
N THR A 186 74.51 26.53 -14.37
CA THR A 186 75.01 26.77 -13.00
C THR A 186 76.54 26.93 -12.94
N SER A 187 77.22 26.94 -14.08
CA SER A 187 78.69 27.06 -14.13
C SER A 187 79.16 28.50 -13.97
N GLU A 188 80.09 28.73 -13.05
CA GLU A 188 80.77 30.01 -12.82
C GLU A 188 81.98 30.24 -13.77
N THR A 189 82.42 29.21 -14.50
CA THR A 189 83.56 29.31 -15.44
C THR A 189 83.14 29.62 -16.89
N LEU A 190 81.82 29.72 -17.15
CA LEU A 190 81.25 29.94 -18.47
C LEU A 190 80.51 31.29 -18.52
N ALA A 191 80.85 32.14 -19.49
CA ALA A 191 80.17 33.40 -19.70
C ALA A 191 78.88 33.23 -20.53
N ALA A 192 77.76 33.78 -20.05
CA ALA A 192 76.47 33.69 -20.73
C ALA A 192 76.43 34.55 -22.01
N THR A 193 75.94 33.99 -23.11
CA THR A 193 75.74 34.76 -24.35
C THR A 193 74.49 35.65 -24.28
N PRO A 194 74.41 36.74 -25.08
CA PRO A 194 73.20 37.54 -25.22
C PRO A 194 71.96 36.72 -25.63
N LYS A 195 72.15 35.58 -26.32
CA LYS A 195 71.07 34.63 -26.65
C LYS A 195 70.46 33.98 -25.41
N ALA A 196 71.29 33.55 -24.45
CA ALA A 196 70.80 33.01 -23.18
C ALA A 196 70.05 34.07 -22.37
N VAL A 197 70.61 35.28 -22.27
CA VAL A 197 69.99 36.41 -21.54
C VAL A 197 68.63 36.78 -22.14
N LYS A 198 68.53 36.90 -23.47
CA LYS A 198 67.25 37.20 -24.14
C LYS A 198 66.21 36.10 -23.93
N ALA A 199 66.59 34.83 -24.07
CA ALA A 199 65.67 33.71 -23.88
C ALA A 199 65.16 33.58 -22.43
N ALA A 200 66.01 33.90 -21.44
CA ALA A 200 65.59 33.97 -20.04
C ALA A 200 64.62 35.14 -19.78
N TYR A 201 64.88 36.31 -20.38
CA TYR A 201 63.98 37.48 -20.30
C TYR A 201 62.60 37.20 -20.92
N ASP A 202 62.55 36.64 -22.13
CA ASP A 202 61.30 36.30 -22.82
C ASP A 202 60.46 35.30 -22.02
N LEU A 203 61.10 34.29 -21.40
CA LEU A 203 60.47 33.31 -20.52
C LEU A 203 59.90 33.94 -19.23
N ALA A 204 60.57 34.95 -18.67
CA ALA A 204 60.06 35.68 -17.51
C ALA A 204 58.85 36.56 -17.87
N ASN A 205 58.94 37.30 -18.97
CA ASN A 205 57.86 38.18 -19.45
C ASN A 205 56.57 37.42 -19.79
N GLY A 206 56.70 36.25 -20.43
CA GLY A 206 55.56 35.38 -20.77
C GLY A 206 54.83 34.79 -19.55
N LYS A 207 55.47 34.70 -18.37
CA LYS A 207 54.82 34.23 -17.14
C LYS A 207 53.95 35.29 -16.45
N TYR A 208 54.10 36.57 -16.81
CA TYR A 208 53.44 37.68 -16.08
C TYR A 208 52.17 38.22 -16.76
N THR A 209 51.81 37.70 -17.95
CA THR A 209 50.92 38.42 -18.89
C THR A 209 49.76 37.59 -19.49
N ALA A 210 49.67 36.29 -19.25
CA ALA A 210 48.78 35.40 -20.04
C ALA A 210 48.08 34.27 -19.26
N GLN A 211 47.64 34.48 -18.02
CA GLN A 211 46.76 33.53 -17.32
C GLN A 211 45.64 34.23 -16.53
N ASP A 212 44.40 33.83 -16.83
CA ASP A 212 43.21 34.24 -16.10
C ASP A 212 43.25 33.69 -14.66
N ALA A 213 42.62 34.39 -13.73
CA ALA A 213 42.41 33.87 -12.38
C ALA A 213 41.36 32.76 -12.37
N SER A 214 41.43 31.90 -11.37
CA SER A 214 40.37 30.97 -11.02
C SER A 214 40.24 30.89 -9.49
N THR A 215 39.20 30.21 -9.01
CA THR A 215 38.99 29.94 -7.58
C THR A 215 40.18 29.26 -6.89
N GLY A 216 41.07 28.61 -7.65
CA GLY A 216 42.32 28.01 -7.15
C GLY A 216 43.62 28.74 -7.52
N ARG A 217 43.60 29.82 -8.31
CA ARG A 217 44.83 30.48 -8.82
C ARG A 217 44.65 31.99 -9.04
N LYS A 218 45.58 32.80 -8.51
CA LYS A 218 45.68 34.24 -8.80
C LYS A 218 46.06 34.48 -10.27
N GLY A 219 45.42 35.46 -10.92
CA GLY A 219 45.64 35.81 -12.33
C GLY A 219 44.89 37.10 -12.69
N LEU A 220 44.68 37.36 -13.98
CA LEU A 220 43.87 38.49 -14.46
C LEU A 220 42.37 38.14 -14.48
N VAL A 221 41.49 39.14 -14.33
CA VAL A 221 40.02 38.96 -14.35
C VAL A 221 39.37 40.12 -15.09
N GLN A 222 38.44 39.83 -16.00
CA GLN A 222 37.65 40.86 -16.68
C GLN A 222 36.43 41.25 -15.83
N LEU A 223 36.13 42.54 -15.74
CA LEU A 223 34.99 43.06 -14.99
C LEU A 223 33.69 43.01 -15.82
N SER A 224 32.60 42.55 -15.21
CA SER A 224 31.27 42.49 -15.83
C SER A 224 30.25 43.32 -15.04
N SER A 225 29.37 44.02 -15.77
CA SER A 225 28.23 44.75 -15.18
C SER A 225 26.88 44.06 -15.44
N ALA A 226 26.88 42.81 -15.89
CA ALA A 226 25.66 42.00 -16.03
C ALA A 226 25.21 41.45 -14.66
N ILE A 227 23.90 41.31 -14.47
CA ILE A 227 23.26 40.84 -13.22
C ILE A 227 22.76 39.39 -13.29
N ASN A 228 23.04 38.72 -14.41
CA ASN A 228 22.55 37.39 -14.78
C ASN A 228 23.67 36.55 -15.44
N SER A 229 24.93 36.81 -15.08
CA SER A 229 26.08 36.09 -15.64
C SER A 229 26.40 34.86 -14.80
N GLU A 230 26.50 33.71 -15.45
CA GLU A 230 26.91 32.42 -14.86
C GLU A 230 28.43 32.17 -15.00
N SER A 231 29.20 33.20 -15.37
CA SER A 231 30.63 33.06 -15.67
C SER A 231 31.51 33.11 -14.42
N GLU A 232 32.28 32.04 -14.19
CA GLU A 232 33.32 31.98 -13.15
C GLU A 232 34.60 32.77 -13.49
N THR A 233 34.74 33.27 -14.73
CA THR A 233 35.92 34.04 -15.20
C THR A 233 35.72 35.55 -15.20
N LEU A 234 34.53 36.04 -14.78
CA LEU A 234 34.18 37.46 -14.74
C LEU A 234 33.88 37.92 -13.31
N ALA A 235 34.48 39.03 -12.88
CA ALA A 235 34.15 39.65 -11.59
C ALA A 235 33.01 40.68 -11.74
N ALA A 236 32.00 40.57 -10.88
CA ALA A 236 30.87 41.51 -10.87
C ALA A 236 31.32 42.90 -10.38
N THR A 237 30.93 43.96 -11.11
CA THR A 237 31.14 45.34 -10.65
C THR A 237 30.20 45.71 -9.50
N PRO A 238 30.54 46.72 -8.67
CA PRO A 238 29.60 47.28 -7.69
C PRO A 238 28.27 47.75 -8.30
N LYS A 239 28.27 48.13 -9.59
CA LYS A 239 27.06 48.45 -10.35
C LYS A 239 26.17 47.22 -10.55
N ALA A 240 26.73 46.08 -10.98
CA ALA A 240 25.98 44.83 -11.07
C ALA A 240 25.41 44.41 -9.72
N VAL A 241 26.24 44.43 -8.67
CA VAL A 241 25.81 44.06 -7.31
C VAL A 241 24.66 44.97 -6.82
N LYS A 242 24.76 46.30 -7.02
CA LYS A 242 23.68 47.22 -6.65
C LYS A 242 22.41 46.98 -7.46
N THR A 243 22.49 46.81 -8.77
CA THR A 243 21.31 46.56 -9.62
C THR A 243 20.67 45.20 -9.31
N ALA A 244 21.44 44.17 -8.99
CA ALA A 244 20.93 42.88 -8.53
C ALA A 244 20.23 42.99 -7.16
N TYR A 245 20.79 43.76 -6.22
CA TYR A 245 20.17 44.06 -4.93
C TYR A 245 18.86 44.83 -5.09
N ASP A 246 18.86 45.90 -5.89
CA ASP A 246 17.65 46.72 -6.14
C ASP A 246 16.56 45.88 -6.83
N LEU A 247 16.92 44.99 -7.76
CA LEU A 247 16.00 44.06 -8.41
C LEU A 247 15.46 42.99 -7.45
N ALA A 248 16.28 42.47 -6.55
CA ALA A 248 15.84 41.52 -5.52
C ALA A 248 14.87 42.18 -4.53
N ASN A 249 15.19 43.40 -4.08
CA ASN A 249 14.34 44.20 -3.21
C ASN A 249 13.01 44.60 -3.88
N GLY A 250 13.04 44.97 -5.17
CA GLY A 250 11.83 45.25 -5.96
C GLY A 250 10.98 44.00 -6.27
N LYS A 251 11.60 42.83 -6.46
CA LYS A 251 10.90 41.54 -6.53
C LYS A 251 10.36 41.07 -5.17
N TYR A 252 10.85 41.62 -4.07
CA TYR A 252 10.24 41.52 -2.73
C TYR A 252 9.04 42.47 -2.54
N THR A 253 8.36 42.83 -3.64
CA THR A 253 6.95 43.24 -3.63
C THR A 253 6.10 42.07 -3.15
N ALA A 254 6.03 41.91 -1.83
CA ALA A 254 5.36 40.83 -1.14
C ALA A 254 3.83 41.01 -1.24
N GLN A 255 3.29 40.61 -2.40
CA GLN A 255 1.87 40.74 -2.73
C GLN A 255 0.99 40.00 -1.72
N ASP A 256 -0.21 40.51 -1.50
CA ASP A 256 -1.21 39.87 -0.64
C ASP A 256 -1.59 38.49 -1.19
N ALA A 257 -1.81 37.55 -0.27
CA ALA A 257 -2.31 36.24 -0.59
C ALA A 257 -3.78 36.32 -1.01
N THR A 258 -4.19 35.38 -1.85
CA THR A 258 -5.59 35.14 -2.19
C THR A 258 -5.86 33.65 -2.09
N THR A 259 -7.13 33.24 -2.14
CA THR A 259 -7.54 31.84 -2.21
C THR A 259 -6.90 31.07 -3.38
N ALA A 260 -6.38 31.75 -4.40
CA ALA A 260 -5.68 31.17 -5.54
C ALA A 260 -4.14 31.36 -5.53
N ARG A 261 -3.56 32.11 -4.57
CA ARG A 261 -2.14 32.52 -4.63
C ARG A 261 -1.52 32.78 -3.26
N LYS A 262 -0.34 32.20 -3.01
CA LYS A 262 0.48 32.47 -1.81
C LYS A 262 0.98 33.93 -1.79
N GLY A 263 1.03 34.54 -0.60
CA GLY A 263 1.41 35.94 -0.38
C GLY A 263 1.43 36.29 1.11
N LEU A 264 1.41 37.58 1.45
CA LEU A 264 1.22 38.05 2.84
C LEU A 264 -0.26 38.11 3.21
N VAL A 265 -0.57 38.02 4.52
CA VAL A 265 -1.93 38.15 5.05
C VAL A 265 -1.90 38.91 6.37
N GLN A 266 -2.81 39.88 6.53
CA GLN A 266 -2.97 40.58 7.79
C GLN A 266 -3.79 39.74 8.80
N LEU A 267 -3.33 39.67 10.04
CA LEU A 267 -3.98 38.91 11.11
C LEU A 267 -5.16 39.68 11.72
N SER A 268 -6.31 39.01 11.87
CA SER A 268 -7.52 39.56 12.50
C SER A 268 -7.90 38.77 13.75
N SER A 269 -8.29 39.48 14.81
CA SER A 269 -8.81 38.89 16.05
C SER A 269 -10.32 39.03 16.24
N ALA A 270 -11.04 39.43 15.18
CA ALA A 270 -12.50 39.49 15.21
C ALA A 270 -13.11 38.09 15.06
N THR A 271 -14.06 37.74 15.92
CA THR A 271 -14.95 36.56 15.75
C THR A 271 -16.04 36.78 14.69
N ASN A 272 -16.03 37.98 14.11
CA ASN A 272 -16.94 38.63 13.17
C ASN A 272 -16.76 38.51 11.66
N SER A 273 -15.62 37.97 11.22
CA SER A 273 -14.95 38.48 10.01
C SER A 273 -15.32 37.74 8.73
N ASP A 274 -16.14 38.37 7.89
CA ASP A 274 -16.49 37.89 6.54
C ASP A 274 -15.38 38.18 5.49
N SER A 275 -14.23 38.70 5.90
CA SER A 275 -13.11 39.06 5.01
C SER A 275 -12.25 37.85 4.63
N GLU A 276 -12.18 37.55 3.32
CA GLU A 276 -11.27 36.54 2.75
C GLU A 276 -9.79 36.97 2.71
N THR A 277 -9.47 38.24 2.98
CA THR A 277 -8.11 38.80 2.95
C THR A 277 -7.45 38.88 4.32
N LEU A 278 -8.11 38.40 5.37
CA LEU A 278 -7.63 38.41 6.75
C LEU A 278 -7.56 36.99 7.34
N ALA A 279 -6.44 36.66 7.97
CA ALA A 279 -6.28 35.37 8.66
C ALA A 279 -6.71 35.48 10.12
N ALA A 280 -7.60 34.60 10.57
CA ALA A 280 -8.06 34.55 11.95
C ALA A 280 -6.92 34.16 12.92
N THR A 281 -6.71 34.94 13.98
CA THR A 281 -5.73 34.60 15.02
C THR A 281 -6.23 33.42 15.89
N PRO A 282 -5.32 32.71 16.58
CA PRO A 282 -5.70 31.75 17.61
C PRO A 282 -6.63 32.33 18.70
N LYS A 283 -6.56 33.64 18.95
CA LYS A 283 -7.48 34.36 19.84
C LYS A 283 -8.91 34.41 19.28
N ALA A 284 -9.09 34.72 17.99
CA ALA A 284 -10.40 34.68 17.34
C ALA A 284 -10.97 33.25 17.32
N VAL A 285 -10.15 32.26 16.94
CA VAL A 285 -10.56 30.85 16.90
C VAL A 285 -10.96 30.35 18.28
N LYS A 286 -10.18 30.66 19.34
CA LYS A 286 -10.55 30.29 20.71
C LYS A 286 -11.86 30.96 21.13
N ALA A 287 -12.01 32.28 20.92
CA ALA A 287 -13.23 32.99 21.31
C ALA A 287 -14.49 32.49 20.58
N ALA A 288 -14.38 32.15 19.29
CA ALA A 288 -15.46 31.54 18.52
C ALA A 288 -15.84 30.15 19.07
N ASN A 289 -14.83 29.32 19.39
CA ASN A 289 -15.01 28.00 19.99
C ASN A 289 -15.60 28.07 21.41
N ASP A 290 -15.13 29.00 22.26
CA ASP A 290 -15.67 29.24 23.60
C ASP A 290 -17.16 29.63 23.52
N ASN A 291 -17.53 30.52 22.59
CA ASN A 291 -18.94 30.87 22.32
C ASN A 291 -19.76 29.68 21.80
N ALA A 292 -19.20 28.84 20.91
CA ALA A 292 -19.89 27.66 20.39
C ALA A 292 -20.21 26.67 21.53
N ASN A 293 -19.21 26.33 22.35
CA ASN A 293 -19.37 25.46 23.52
C ASN A 293 -20.31 26.07 24.58
N GLY A 294 -20.38 27.41 24.68
CA GLY A 294 -21.30 28.11 25.58
C GLY A 294 -22.78 28.07 25.18
N ARG A 295 -23.13 27.75 23.92
CA ARG A 295 -24.53 27.82 23.43
C ARG A 295 -25.42 26.67 23.92
N VAL A 296 -24.85 25.52 24.27
CA VAL A 296 -25.55 24.43 24.97
C VAL A 296 -24.80 24.10 26.26
N PRO A 297 -25.03 24.84 27.36
CA PRO A 297 -24.37 24.56 28.63
C PRO A 297 -24.68 23.15 29.12
N SER A 298 -23.64 22.37 29.46
CA SER A 298 -23.75 20.95 29.87
C SER A 298 -24.73 20.69 31.04
N GLY A 299 -25.02 21.71 31.86
CA GLY A 299 -26.03 21.66 32.92
C GLY A 299 -27.50 21.78 32.45
N ARG A 300 -27.77 22.09 31.18
CA ARG A 300 -29.13 22.12 30.61
C ARG A 300 -29.71 20.70 30.57
N LYS A 301 -30.94 20.56 31.04
CA LYS A 301 -31.66 19.28 31.09
C LYS A 301 -33.06 19.40 30.51
N VAL A 302 -33.56 18.31 29.92
CA VAL A 302 -34.97 18.10 29.54
C VAL A 302 -35.44 16.84 30.25
N ASN A 303 -36.52 16.92 31.03
CA ASN A 303 -36.96 15.85 31.94
C ASN A 303 -35.79 15.19 32.74
N GLY A 304 -34.90 16.00 33.32
CA GLY A 304 -33.73 15.52 34.05
C GLY A 304 -32.57 14.96 33.21
N LYS A 305 -32.81 14.55 31.95
CA LYS A 305 -31.80 14.07 31.00
C LYS A 305 -30.91 15.23 30.52
N PRO A 306 -29.56 15.11 30.52
CA PRO A 306 -28.66 16.15 30.04
C PRO A 306 -28.69 16.26 28.51
N LEU A 307 -28.50 17.49 27.99
CA LEU A 307 -28.42 17.75 26.54
C LEU A 307 -26.99 17.52 26.00
N ASN A 308 -26.49 16.29 26.13
CA ASN A 308 -25.14 15.90 25.67
C ASN A 308 -25.12 14.89 24.51
N ASN A 309 -26.27 14.31 24.15
CA ASN A 309 -26.50 13.36 23.05
C ASN A 309 -27.96 13.51 22.57
N ASP A 310 -28.36 12.77 21.54
CA ASP A 310 -29.76 12.69 21.11
C ASP A 310 -30.69 12.22 22.25
N VAL A 311 -31.68 13.05 22.59
CA VAL A 311 -32.62 12.75 23.68
C VAL A 311 -33.91 12.16 23.11
N ASN A 312 -34.05 10.85 23.20
CA ASN A 312 -35.35 10.21 22.99
C ASN A 312 -36.31 10.60 24.14
N VAL A 313 -37.38 11.31 23.79
CA VAL A 313 -38.46 11.72 24.71
C VAL A 313 -39.61 10.74 24.54
N THR A 314 -39.76 9.83 25.50
CA THR A 314 -40.85 8.85 25.51
C THR A 314 -42.15 9.47 26.02
N SER A 315 -43.27 8.75 25.86
CA SER A 315 -44.49 9.09 26.60
C SER A 315 -44.25 9.10 28.11
N GLN A 316 -43.40 8.23 28.67
CA GLN A 316 -43.07 8.24 30.10
C GLN A 316 -42.28 9.49 30.52
N ASP A 317 -41.43 10.05 29.64
CA ASP A 317 -40.71 11.31 29.91
C ASP A 317 -41.64 12.53 30.01
N ILE A 318 -42.86 12.38 29.51
CA ILE A 318 -43.97 13.31 29.72
C ILE A 318 -44.71 12.79 30.96
N PHE A 319 -45.41 11.66 30.82
CA PHE A 319 -46.20 10.84 31.75
C PHE A 319 -45.80 10.81 33.25
N ASN A 320 -44.51 10.87 33.58
CA ASN A 320 -44.00 10.56 34.92
C ASN A 320 -44.48 11.52 36.02
N GLY A 321 -45.50 11.11 36.79
CA GLY A 321 -46.08 11.88 37.89
C GLY A 321 -47.13 12.91 37.48
N GLN A 322 -47.70 12.84 36.27
CA GLN A 322 -48.51 13.93 35.69
C GLN A 322 -50.01 13.97 36.04
N SER A 323 -50.55 13.07 36.85
CA SER A 323 -51.93 13.25 37.34
C SER A 323 -51.96 14.41 38.33
N ILE A 324 -52.46 15.57 37.91
CA ILE A 324 -52.54 16.76 38.78
C ILE A 324 -53.68 16.56 39.80
N GLU A 325 -53.39 16.73 41.08
CA GLU A 325 -54.41 16.60 42.13
C GLU A 325 -55.48 17.70 41.99
N ILE A 326 -56.73 17.28 41.94
CA ILE A 326 -57.90 18.14 42.09
C ILE A 326 -58.08 18.35 43.59
N GLY A 327 -57.70 19.52 44.08
CA GLY A 327 -57.79 19.85 45.50
C GLY A 327 -59.22 19.83 46.05
N ALA A 328 -59.35 20.14 47.35
CA ALA A 328 -60.65 20.17 48.01
C ALA A 328 -61.60 21.21 47.39
N ASN A 329 -62.89 20.83 47.31
CA ASN A 329 -63.99 21.69 46.88
C ASN A 329 -63.84 22.36 45.50
N GLN A 330 -63.11 21.74 44.57
CA GLN A 330 -62.90 22.31 43.24
C GLN A 330 -64.01 21.93 42.24
N ASN A 331 -64.43 22.89 41.42
CA ASN A 331 -65.44 22.70 40.39
C ASN A 331 -64.82 22.20 39.08
N LEU A 332 -65.30 21.07 38.55
CA LEU A 332 -64.76 20.46 37.33
C LEU A 332 -64.90 21.34 36.07
N ASP A 333 -65.84 22.30 36.03
CA ASP A 333 -65.99 23.23 34.88
C ASP A 333 -64.77 24.12 34.66
N ASN A 334 -63.91 24.28 35.68
CA ASN A 334 -62.67 25.06 35.63
C ASN A 334 -61.50 24.29 34.99
N TYR A 335 -61.57 22.97 34.91
CA TYR A 335 -60.48 22.11 34.43
C TYR A 335 -60.49 22.03 32.90
N LYS A 336 -59.96 23.10 32.30
CA LYS A 336 -60.00 23.36 30.84
C LYS A 336 -58.69 23.09 30.09
N THR A 337 -57.57 23.06 30.80
CA THR A 337 -56.25 22.72 30.24
C THR A 337 -56.19 21.21 29.97
N PRO A 338 -55.72 20.75 28.79
CA PRO A 338 -55.58 19.33 28.51
C PRO A 338 -54.59 18.65 29.46
N GLY A 339 -54.93 17.45 29.91
CA GLY A 339 -54.12 16.71 30.87
C GLY A 339 -54.87 15.62 31.61
N LEU A 340 -54.16 14.98 32.53
CA LEU A 340 -54.68 14.00 33.47
C LEU A 340 -54.78 14.65 34.84
N TYR A 341 -55.92 14.47 35.50
CA TYR A 341 -56.19 15.01 36.83
C TYR A 341 -56.85 13.93 37.68
N HIS A 342 -56.72 14.01 39.01
CA HIS A 342 -57.38 13.04 39.91
C HIS A 342 -57.92 13.70 41.17
N GLN A 343 -59.11 13.28 41.60
CA GLN A 343 -59.67 13.64 42.90
C GLN A 343 -59.43 12.47 43.88
N PRO A 344 -58.56 12.61 44.90
CA PRO A 344 -58.26 11.50 45.81
C PRO A 344 -59.39 11.15 46.80
N LEU A 345 -60.34 12.05 47.08
CA LEU A 345 -61.32 11.85 48.17
C LEU A 345 -62.77 12.07 47.72
N ASN A 346 -63.66 11.12 48.07
CA ASN A 346 -65.11 11.24 47.83
C ASN A 346 -65.71 12.51 48.45
N ALA A 347 -65.22 12.93 49.62
CA ALA A 347 -65.69 14.11 50.34
C ALA A 347 -65.49 15.44 49.60
N ASN A 348 -64.60 15.48 48.59
CA ASN A 348 -64.34 16.65 47.76
C ASN A 348 -65.19 16.67 46.47
N THR A 349 -66.05 15.68 46.27
CA THR A 349 -66.92 15.55 45.07
C THR A 349 -68.35 15.92 45.40
N SER A 350 -69.07 16.48 44.42
CA SER A 350 -70.54 16.63 44.46
C SER A 350 -71.08 17.08 43.09
N ALA A 351 -72.39 16.95 42.90
CA ALA A 351 -73.09 17.50 41.74
C ALA A 351 -73.01 19.05 41.67
N VAL A 352 -72.89 19.73 42.82
CA VAL A 352 -72.68 21.19 42.87
C VAL A 352 -71.32 21.56 42.28
N LEU A 353 -70.29 20.78 42.62
CA LEU A 353 -68.92 20.87 42.09
C LEU A 353 -68.77 20.25 40.68
N LYS A 354 -69.88 19.89 40.02
CA LYS A 354 -69.95 19.39 38.65
C LYS A 354 -69.26 18.05 38.41
N TYR A 355 -69.11 17.23 39.46
CA TYR A 355 -68.82 15.81 39.29
C TYR A 355 -70.06 15.07 38.77
N PRO A 356 -69.91 13.99 37.98
CA PRO A 356 -71.04 13.17 37.54
C PRO A 356 -71.67 12.39 38.69
N GLU A 357 -70.89 12.05 39.71
CA GLU A 357 -71.30 11.31 40.90
C GLU A 357 -70.56 11.83 42.13
N ASN A 358 -71.04 11.47 43.32
CA ASN A 358 -70.40 11.83 44.60
C ASN A 358 -69.26 10.86 44.99
N LEU A 359 -68.38 10.55 44.02
CA LEU A 359 -67.28 9.59 44.14
C LEU A 359 -65.99 10.10 43.48
N SER A 360 -64.87 9.79 44.13
CA SER A 360 -63.49 10.04 43.65
C SER A 360 -63.19 9.35 42.31
N GLY A 361 -62.17 9.83 41.61
CA GLY A 361 -61.93 9.43 40.23
C GLY A 361 -60.88 10.25 39.48
N THR A 362 -60.56 9.77 38.28
CA THR A 362 -59.64 10.42 37.33
C THR A 362 -60.43 11.24 36.32
N LEU A 363 -60.08 12.51 36.15
CA LEU A 363 -60.56 13.38 35.08
C LEU A 363 -59.51 13.45 33.95
N VAL A 364 -59.93 13.17 32.73
CA VAL A 364 -59.15 13.40 31.50
C VAL A 364 -59.74 14.60 30.78
N VAL A 365 -58.90 15.58 30.45
CA VAL A 365 -59.31 16.79 29.72
C VAL A 365 -58.65 16.78 28.33
N LEU A 366 -59.46 16.98 27.29
CA LEU A 366 -59.05 16.94 25.88
C LEU A 366 -59.41 18.25 25.18
N LYS A 367 -58.48 18.85 24.42
CA LYS A 367 -58.78 20.00 23.55
C LYS A 367 -59.30 19.51 22.20
N ASN A 368 -60.36 20.16 21.72
CA ASN A 368 -60.82 20.09 20.33
C ASN A 368 -61.22 21.51 19.88
N ALA A 369 -62.26 21.70 19.06
CA ALA A 369 -62.80 23.03 18.78
C ALA A 369 -63.25 23.76 20.08
N GLY A 370 -63.74 22.99 21.05
CA GLY A 370 -63.90 23.40 22.45
C GLY A 370 -63.08 22.51 23.37
N ILE A 371 -63.72 21.88 24.36
CA ILE A 371 -63.12 21.00 25.37
C ILE A 371 -64.03 19.78 25.54
N THR A 372 -63.44 18.59 25.69
CA THR A 372 -64.11 17.38 26.17
C THR A 372 -63.52 16.96 27.52
N GLN A 373 -64.38 16.53 28.43
CA GLN A 373 -64.00 15.94 29.71
C GLN A 373 -64.53 14.51 29.78
N ILE A 374 -63.69 13.59 30.28
CA ILE A 374 -64.05 12.20 30.58
C ILE A 374 -63.69 11.95 32.05
N TYR A 375 -64.63 11.44 32.85
CA TYR A 375 -64.42 11.15 34.27
C TYR A 375 -64.59 9.66 34.54
N TYR A 376 -63.56 9.02 35.08
CA TYR A 376 -63.52 7.61 35.45
C TYR A 376 -63.68 7.48 36.97
N VAL A 377 -64.76 6.85 37.43
CA VAL A 377 -65.10 6.75 38.86
C VAL A 377 -64.36 5.59 39.51
N TYR A 378 -63.57 5.88 40.56
CA TYR A 378 -62.72 4.88 41.22
C TYR A 378 -63.51 3.69 41.77
N ASN A 379 -62.86 2.52 41.73
CA ASN A 379 -63.40 1.21 42.12
C ASN A 379 -64.68 0.81 41.37
N THR A 380 -64.95 1.40 40.20
CA THR A 380 -66.02 1.00 39.29
C THR A 380 -65.53 1.01 37.84
N SER A 381 -66.22 0.32 36.94
CA SER A 381 -65.97 0.41 35.49
C SER A 381 -66.63 1.65 34.85
N ARG A 382 -67.27 2.53 35.63
CA ARG A 382 -68.14 3.59 35.09
C ARG A 382 -67.33 4.79 34.65
N SER A 383 -67.54 5.19 33.40
CA SER A 383 -67.00 6.42 32.82
C SER A 383 -68.12 7.33 32.34
N TYR A 384 -67.93 8.64 32.50
CA TYR A 384 -68.86 9.68 32.08
C TYR A 384 -68.14 10.64 31.14
N ILE A 385 -68.82 11.09 30.08
CA ILE A 385 -68.29 12.05 29.11
C ILE A 385 -69.19 13.29 29.03
N ARG A 386 -68.58 14.47 28.87
CA ARG A 386 -69.25 15.72 28.51
C ARG A 386 -68.36 16.61 27.65
N SER A 387 -68.94 17.59 26.98
CA SER A 387 -68.19 18.57 26.20
C SER A 387 -68.71 19.99 26.35
N GLN A 388 -67.89 20.96 25.97
CA GLN A 388 -68.21 22.38 25.86
C GLN A 388 -67.67 22.84 24.50
N TYR A 389 -68.52 23.40 23.64
CA TYR A 389 -68.07 23.98 22.37
C TYR A 389 -67.67 25.44 22.57
N SER A 390 -66.43 25.78 22.22
CA SER A 390 -65.85 27.13 22.45
C SER A 390 -66.10 27.62 23.89
N THR A 391 -66.82 28.73 24.07
CA THR A 391 -67.22 29.32 25.35
C THR A 391 -68.69 29.03 25.74
N GLY A 392 -69.39 28.16 25.02
CA GLY A 392 -70.80 27.81 25.27
C GLY A 392 -71.02 27.01 26.55
N GLY A 393 -72.26 26.59 26.79
CA GLY A 393 -72.59 25.71 27.93
C GLY A 393 -71.87 24.36 27.85
N TRP A 394 -71.58 23.77 29.01
CA TRP A 394 -71.25 22.34 29.10
C TRP A 394 -72.49 21.50 28.81
N THR A 395 -72.34 20.39 28.09
CA THR A 395 -73.36 19.34 28.08
C THR A 395 -73.53 18.73 29.47
N PRO A 396 -74.67 18.08 29.77
CA PRO A 396 -74.76 17.12 30.85
C PRO A 396 -73.66 16.05 30.76
N TRP A 397 -73.37 15.41 31.89
CA TRP A 397 -72.57 14.19 31.93
C TRP A 397 -73.39 13.01 31.42
N THR A 398 -72.85 12.28 30.44
CA THR A 398 -73.47 11.08 29.86
C THR A 398 -72.61 9.86 30.17
N PRO A 399 -73.15 8.75 30.70
CA PRO A 399 -72.40 7.50 30.85
C PRO A 399 -71.91 6.98 29.48
N GLN A 400 -70.66 6.55 29.40
CA GLN A 400 -70.05 6.16 28.12
C GLN A 400 -70.51 4.77 27.64
N ASP A 401 -70.74 3.84 28.56
CA ASP A 401 -71.12 2.44 28.28
C ASP A 401 -72.64 2.25 28.10
N SER A 402 -73.28 3.16 27.35
CA SER A 402 -74.73 3.23 27.27
C SER A 402 -75.35 2.35 26.18
N PHE A 403 -75.78 1.13 26.53
CA PHE A 403 -76.97 0.57 25.88
C PHE A 403 -78.16 1.54 26.13
N PRO A 404 -79.05 1.80 25.14
CA PRO A 404 -80.17 2.72 25.35
C PRO A 404 -81.11 2.24 26.46
N VAL A 405 -81.53 3.15 27.33
CA VAL A 405 -82.55 2.87 28.35
C VAL A 405 -83.86 2.49 27.66
N GLY A 406 -84.52 1.43 28.12
CA GLY A 406 -85.70 0.88 27.44
C GLY A 406 -85.42 -0.04 26.24
N ALA A 407 -84.15 -0.30 25.90
CA ALA A 407 -83.82 -1.35 24.93
C ALA A 407 -83.94 -2.75 25.55
N ALA A 408 -84.62 -3.65 24.85
CA ALA A 408 -84.71 -5.07 25.21
C ALA A 408 -83.43 -5.80 24.77
N ILE A 409 -82.72 -6.41 25.72
CA ILE A 409 -81.40 -7.01 25.53
C ILE A 409 -81.49 -8.51 25.84
N PRO A 410 -81.11 -9.42 24.92
CA PRO A 410 -81.00 -10.85 25.22
C PRO A 410 -79.92 -11.12 26.29
N TRP A 411 -80.27 -11.90 27.30
CA TRP A 411 -79.44 -12.18 28.47
C TRP A 411 -79.44 -13.70 28.79
N PRO A 412 -78.27 -14.35 28.93
CA PRO A 412 -78.16 -15.81 29.05
C PRO A 412 -78.30 -16.35 30.48
N SER A 413 -78.81 -15.57 31.44
CA SER A 413 -78.89 -15.95 32.86
C SER A 413 -80.18 -15.45 33.51
N ASP A 414 -80.60 -16.09 34.60
CA ASP A 414 -81.69 -15.60 35.46
C ASP A 414 -81.21 -14.54 36.46
N SER A 415 -79.90 -14.48 36.72
CA SER A 415 -79.29 -13.44 37.55
C SER A 415 -79.20 -12.12 36.77
N VAL A 416 -80.03 -11.14 37.14
CA VAL A 416 -80.09 -9.84 36.47
C VAL A 416 -78.97 -8.91 36.98
N PRO A 417 -78.19 -8.25 36.10
CA PRO A 417 -77.17 -7.28 36.51
C PRO A 417 -77.78 -6.02 37.18
N THR A 418 -77.06 -5.44 38.14
CA THR A 418 -77.46 -4.20 38.81
C THR A 418 -77.70 -3.07 37.79
N GLY A 419 -78.84 -2.38 37.92
CA GLY A 419 -79.28 -1.33 36.98
C GLY A 419 -80.13 -1.83 35.80
N TYR A 420 -80.40 -3.13 35.74
CA TYR A 420 -81.31 -3.76 34.78
C TYR A 420 -82.49 -4.43 35.50
N ALA A 421 -83.57 -4.69 34.76
CA ALA A 421 -84.66 -5.57 35.18
C ALA A 421 -84.97 -6.60 34.09
N ILE A 422 -85.41 -7.79 34.48
CA ILE A 422 -85.92 -8.81 33.55
C ILE A 422 -87.28 -8.38 32.98
N MET A 423 -87.61 -8.75 31.75
CA MET A 423 -88.81 -8.29 31.05
C MET A 423 -89.97 -9.27 31.22
N GLN A 424 -90.75 -9.13 32.30
CA GLN A 424 -91.78 -10.10 32.73
C GLN A 424 -93.15 -9.46 33.03
N GLY A 425 -93.44 -8.27 32.50
CA GLY A 425 -94.75 -7.62 32.65
C GLY A 425 -94.89 -6.73 33.90
N GLN A 426 -93.81 -6.49 34.64
CA GLN A 426 -93.84 -5.74 35.90
C GLN A 426 -93.89 -4.22 35.72
N THR A 427 -94.46 -3.52 36.71
CA THR A 427 -94.47 -2.07 36.82
C THR A 427 -93.11 -1.50 37.23
N PHE A 428 -92.88 -0.21 36.95
CA PHE A 428 -91.74 0.55 37.45
C PHE A 428 -92.14 1.98 37.83
N ASP A 429 -91.38 2.60 38.74
CA ASP A 429 -91.58 4.01 39.10
C ASP A 429 -91.07 4.94 37.99
N LYS A 430 -92.00 5.69 37.40
CA LYS A 430 -91.73 6.66 36.33
C LYS A 430 -91.00 7.92 36.81
N ALA A 431 -91.03 8.23 38.12
CA ALA A 431 -90.29 9.33 38.72
C ALA A 431 -88.82 8.95 38.98
N ALA A 432 -88.56 7.74 39.49
CA ALA A 432 -87.21 7.20 39.62
C ALA A 432 -86.53 6.90 38.27
N TYR A 433 -87.30 6.45 37.27
CA TYR A 433 -86.78 6.02 35.96
C TYR A 433 -87.38 6.81 34.79
N PRO A 434 -87.11 8.13 34.67
CA PRO A 434 -87.75 8.99 33.67
C PRO A 434 -87.36 8.65 32.23
N LEU A 435 -86.14 8.15 31.99
CA LEU A 435 -85.71 7.69 30.67
C LEU A 435 -86.46 6.42 30.24
N LEU A 436 -86.66 5.48 31.16
CA LEU A 436 -87.47 4.28 30.92
C LEU A 436 -88.96 4.63 30.74
N ALA A 437 -89.46 5.64 31.45
CA ALA A 437 -90.80 6.18 31.28
C ALA A 437 -91.04 6.80 29.89
N GLY A 438 -89.99 7.27 29.21
CA GLY A 438 -90.04 7.69 27.81
C GLY A 438 -90.12 6.52 26.82
N ALA A 439 -89.43 5.41 27.11
CA ALA A 439 -89.45 4.21 26.26
C ALA A 439 -90.73 3.36 26.45
N TYR A 440 -91.22 3.26 27.69
CA TYR A 440 -92.46 2.55 28.07
C TYR A 440 -93.44 3.51 28.78
N PRO A 441 -94.21 4.33 28.02
CA PRO A 441 -95.13 5.33 28.60
C PRO A 441 -96.20 4.76 29.54
N SER A 442 -96.49 3.46 29.44
CA SER A 442 -97.39 2.71 30.33
C SER A 442 -96.93 2.66 31.79
N GLY A 443 -95.63 2.80 32.07
CA GLY A 443 -95.07 2.47 33.39
C GLY A 443 -94.96 0.96 33.66
N VAL A 444 -95.07 0.14 32.61
CA VAL A 444 -94.99 -1.32 32.64
C VAL A 444 -93.95 -1.78 31.63
N ILE A 445 -92.98 -2.58 32.08
CA ILE A 445 -92.02 -3.27 31.21
C ILE A 445 -92.75 -4.46 30.56
N PRO A 446 -92.74 -4.61 29.22
CA PRO A 446 -93.41 -5.73 28.55
C PRO A 446 -92.98 -7.11 29.09
N ASP A 447 -93.90 -8.07 29.15
CA ASP A 447 -93.52 -9.47 29.30
C ASP A 447 -93.02 -9.98 27.95
N MET A 448 -91.76 -10.42 27.92
CA MET A 448 -91.09 -10.88 26.70
C MET A 448 -90.88 -12.40 26.68
N ARG A 449 -91.39 -13.14 27.67
CA ARG A 449 -91.31 -14.61 27.69
C ARG A 449 -92.14 -15.19 26.54
N GLY A 450 -91.52 -16.03 25.71
CA GLY A 450 -92.11 -16.56 24.47
C GLY A 450 -92.17 -15.57 23.30
N TRP A 451 -92.00 -14.27 23.53
CA TRP A 451 -92.12 -13.25 22.47
C TRP A 451 -90.80 -13.03 21.73
N THR A 452 -90.87 -13.00 20.40
CA THR A 452 -89.74 -12.64 19.52
C THR A 452 -89.85 -11.18 19.07
N ILE A 453 -88.76 -10.42 19.15
CA ILE A 453 -88.71 -9.03 18.67
C ILE A 453 -88.71 -9.02 17.13
N LYS A 454 -89.76 -8.43 16.55
CA LYS A 454 -89.95 -8.24 15.10
C LYS A 454 -89.89 -6.76 14.76
N GLY A 455 -89.14 -6.39 13.71
CA GLY A 455 -89.08 -5.00 13.24
C GLY A 455 -90.45 -4.47 12.82
N LYS A 456 -90.73 -3.18 13.08
CA LYS A 456 -92.02 -2.55 12.75
C LYS A 456 -92.31 -2.70 11.25
N PRO A 457 -93.37 -3.40 10.83
CA PRO A 457 -93.65 -3.61 9.42
C PRO A 457 -94.19 -2.34 8.75
N ALA A 458 -93.95 -2.21 7.43
CA ALA A 458 -94.46 -1.11 6.63
C ALA A 458 -96.01 -1.06 6.56
N SER A 459 -96.70 -2.15 6.92
CA SER A 459 -98.16 -2.25 7.04
C SER A 459 -98.79 -1.46 8.20
N GLY A 460 -98.02 -0.66 8.95
CA GLY A 460 -98.54 0.35 9.86
C GLY A 460 -98.75 -0.08 11.32
N ARG A 461 -98.51 -1.36 11.67
CA ARG A 461 -98.59 -1.88 13.05
C ARG A 461 -97.84 -0.98 14.06
N ALA A 462 -98.47 -0.69 15.20
CA ALA A 462 -97.90 0.17 16.24
C ALA A 462 -96.69 -0.48 16.95
N VAL A 463 -95.74 0.33 17.43
CA VAL A 463 -94.63 -0.14 18.27
C VAL A 463 -95.18 -0.63 19.62
N LEU A 464 -94.57 -1.66 20.21
CA LEU A 464 -95.02 -2.36 21.44
C LEU A 464 -96.39 -3.08 21.36
N SER A 465 -97.09 -3.05 20.23
CA SER A 465 -98.24 -3.94 20.01
C SER A 465 -97.80 -5.41 19.91
N GLN A 466 -98.71 -6.37 20.07
CA GLN A 466 -98.47 -7.81 19.87
C GLN A 466 -98.99 -8.29 18.50
N GLU A 467 -98.51 -9.43 18.03
CA GLU A 467 -98.93 -10.14 16.82
C GLU A 467 -98.76 -11.63 17.12
N GLN A 468 -99.84 -12.41 17.05
CA GLN A 468 -99.80 -13.85 17.35
C GLN A 468 -99.03 -14.63 16.28
N ASP A 469 -98.80 -15.92 16.52
CA ASP A 469 -98.16 -16.77 15.54
C ASP A 469 -99.00 -16.93 14.27
N GLY A 470 -98.35 -17.32 13.17
CA GLY A 470 -99.00 -17.42 11.88
C GLY A 470 -98.08 -17.99 10.81
N ILE A 471 -98.61 -18.96 10.07
CA ILE A 471 -97.93 -19.59 8.94
C ILE A 471 -98.42 -19.02 7.61
N LYS A 472 -97.59 -19.09 6.57
CA LYS A 472 -98.00 -18.69 5.22
C LYS A 472 -99.08 -19.65 4.71
N SER A 473 -100.11 -19.09 4.08
CA SER A 473 -101.18 -19.87 3.43
C SER A 473 -100.58 -20.89 2.44
N HIS A 474 -101.06 -22.12 2.54
CA HIS A 474 -100.67 -23.28 1.74
C HIS A 474 -101.85 -24.28 1.68
N THR A 475 -101.71 -25.33 0.89
CA THR A 475 -102.74 -26.36 0.71
C THR A 475 -102.19 -27.76 0.95
N HIS A 476 -103.07 -28.67 1.38
CA HIS A 476 -102.83 -30.11 1.36
C HIS A 476 -103.73 -30.75 0.31
N SER A 477 -103.19 -31.68 -0.47
CA SER A 477 -103.96 -32.51 -1.41
C SER A 477 -103.94 -33.97 -0.93
N ALA A 478 -105.06 -34.66 -1.15
CA ALA A 478 -105.18 -36.09 -0.94
C ALA A 478 -106.15 -36.66 -1.98
N SER A 479 -105.86 -37.85 -2.49
CA SER A 479 -106.64 -38.52 -3.53
C SER A 479 -106.63 -40.03 -3.34
N ALA A 480 -107.66 -40.70 -3.85
CA ALA A 480 -107.78 -42.15 -3.89
C ALA A 480 -108.21 -42.57 -5.30
N SER A 481 -107.56 -43.59 -5.85
CA SER A 481 -107.84 -44.09 -7.20
C SER A 481 -109.09 -44.96 -7.21
N SER A 482 -110.05 -44.62 -8.07
CA SER A 482 -111.20 -45.50 -8.31
C SER A 482 -110.73 -46.84 -8.88
N THR A 483 -111.14 -47.93 -8.24
CA THR A 483 -110.74 -49.31 -8.61
C THR A 483 -111.98 -50.12 -8.95
N ASP A 484 -112.07 -50.62 -10.18
CA ASP A 484 -113.10 -51.59 -10.56
C ASP A 484 -112.77 -52.97 -9.97
N LEU A 485 -113.75 -53.60 -9.31
CA LEU A 485 -113.63 -54.94 -8.72
C LEU A 485 -114.00 -56.05 -9.73
N GLY A 486 -114.62 -55.67 -10.85
CA GLY A 486 -114.82 -56.49 -12.04
C GLY A 486 -115.85 -57.61 -11.92
N THR A 487 -115.63 -58.66 -12.70
CA THR A 487 -116.55 -59.80 -12.89
C THR A 487 -115.87 -61.10 -12.50
N LYS A 488 -116.60 -62.03 -11.86
CA LYS A 488 -116.09 -63.33 -11.41
C LYS A 488 -116.95 -64.48 -11.93
N THR A 489 -116.31 -65.61 -12.24
CA THR A 489 -116.95 -66.84 -12.73
C THR A 489 -117.42 -67.70 -11.56
N THR A 490 -118.71 -68.03 -11.51
CA THR A 490 -119.35 -68.66 -10.34
C THR A 490 -119.30 -70.20 -10.39
N SER A 491 -118.08 -70.72 -10.60
CA SER A 491 -117.72 -72.13 -10.91
C SER A 491 -117.95 -72.60 -12.36
N SER A 492 -117.22 -73.67 -12.70
CA SER A 492 -117.29 -74.43 -13.94
C SER A 492 -117.32 -75.90 -13.55
N PHE A 493 -118.20 -76.71 -14.15
CA PHE A 493 -118.39 -78.10 -13.79
C PHE A 493 -118.51 -78.97 -15.04
N ASP A 494 -117.56 -79.89 -15.21
CA ASP A 494 -117.64 -80.92 -16.24
C ASP A 494 -118.38 -82.15 -15.69
N TYR A 495 -119.44 -82.56 -16.38
CA TYR A 495 -120.14 -83.80 -16.05
C TYR A 495 -119.32 -85.04 -16.42
N GLY A 496 -118.35 -84.91 -17.34
CA GLY A 496 -117.41 -85.94 -17.74
C GLY A 496 -118.08 -87.17 -18.35
N THR A 497 -117.40 -88.32 -18.22
CA THR A 497 -117.89 -89.64 -18.62
C THR A 497 -118.48 -90.38 -17.43
N LYS A 498 -119.68 -90.94 -17.56
CA LYS A 498 -120.35 -91.73 -16.51
C LYS A 498 -120.51 -93.20 -16.94
N THR A 499 -120.30 -94.11 -15.99
CA THR A 499 -120.53 -95.56 -16.15
C THR A 499 -121.95 -95.91 -15.73
N VAL A 500 -122.70 -96.61 -16.59
CA VAL A 500 -124.10 -96.98 -16.29
C VAL A 500 -124.15 -98.36 -15.64
N SER A 501 -123.96 -98.37 -14.31
CA SER A 501 -123.95 -99.54 -13.41
C SER A 501 -122.79 -100.53 -13.57
N THR A 502 -122.50 -101.25 -12.48
CA THR A 502 -121.47 -102.28 -12.37
C THR A 502 -122.07 -103.48 -11.66
N PHE A 503 -122.43 -104.54 -12.40
CA PHE A 503 -123.05 -105.74 -11.84
C PHE A 503 -122.08 -106.93 -11.90
N ASN A 504 -121.81 -107.56 -10.76
CA ASN A 504 -121.00 -108.77 -10.67
C ASN A 504 -121.94 -109.96 -10.43
N HIS A 505 -121.93 -110.95 -11.30
CA HIS A 505 -122.75 -112.16 -11.12
C HIS A 505 -122.14 -113.09 -10.04
N GLY A 506 -120.81 -113.13 -9.96
CA GLY A 506 -120.04 -113.68 -8.83
C GLY A 506 -120.05 -115.21 -8.68
N THR A 507 -119.12 -115.71 -7.86
CA THR A 507 -119.06 -117.10 -7.41
C THR A 507 -120.31 -117.52 -6.64
N LYS A 508 -120.90 -118.69 -6.98
CA LYS A 508 -122.11 -119.20 -6.29
C LYS A 508 -121.91 -120.55 -5.61
N THR A 509 -122.19 -120.53 -4.29
CA THR A 509 -122.09 -121.58 -3.25
C THR A 509 -122.62 -122.98 -3.62
N THR A 510 -121.80 -124.04 -3.54
CA THR A 510 -122.22 -125.28 -2.87
C THR A 510 -121.63 -125.29 -1.46
N ASN A 511 -122.29 -125.92 -0.49
CA ASN A 511 -121.92 -125.88 0.92
C ASN A 511 -121.33 -127.21 1.43
N THR A 512 -120.55 -127.14 2.51
CA THR A 512 -119.90 -128.31 3.12
C THR A 512 -120.75 -128.87 4.25
N THR A 513 -121.30 -130.07 4.06
CA THR A 513 -121.79 -130.90 5.18
C THR A 513 -120.71 -131.89 5.61
N GLY A 514 -119.81 -131.42 6.48
CA GLY A 514 -118.86 -132.20 7.30
C GLY A 514 -118.96 -131.69 8.75
N ASN A 515 -118.45 -132.36 9.79
CA ASN A 515 -117.33 -133.30 9.93
C ASN A 515 -117.59 -134.22 11.17
N HIS A 516 -116.58 -134.95 11.67
CA HIS A 516 -116.33 -135.41 13.08
C HIS A 516 -117.38 -136.33 13.80
N THR A 517 -117.06 -137.20 14.79
CA THR A 517 -115.82 -137.40 15.60
C THR A 517 -115.43 -138.89 15.79
N HIS A 518 -114.18 -139.14 16.24
CA HIS A 518 -113.70 -140.40 16.87
C HIS A 518 -112.63 -140.05 17.94
N THR A 519 -111.96 -141.02 18.60
CA THR A 519 -110.76 -140.76 19.45
C THR A 519 -109.83 -141.98 19.54
N ILE A 520 -108.53 -141.81 19.26
CA ILE A 520 -107.51 -142.88 19.10
C ILE A 520 -106.10 -142.25 19.34
N TYR A 521 -105.07 -142.80 20.01
CA TYR A 521 -104.90 -143.72 21.17
C TYR A 521 -103.38 -143.77 21.56
N ARG A 522 -102.98 -143.88 22.86
CA ARG A 522 -101.59 -144.08 23.45
C ARG A 522 -100.46 -143.10 23.01
N GLY A 523 -99.27 -142.93 23.62
CA GLY A 523 -98.51 -143.40 24.83
C GLY A 523 -97.22 -142.50 24.95
N ASN A 524 -96.20 -142.62 25.83
CA ASN A 524 -95.78 -143.49 26.96
C ASN A 524 -94.81 -142.68 27.91
N ALA A 525 -93.94 -143.27 28.76
CA ALA A 525 -93.27 -142.58 29.90
C ALA A 525 -91.72 -142.72 30.07
N ARG A 526 -91.05 -141.74 30.74
CA ARG A 526 -90.08 -141.89 31.88
C ARG A 526 -89.30 -140.60 32.26
N THR A 527 -88.75 -140.58 33.48
CA THR A 527 -87.72 -139.65 34.01
C THR A 527 -86.33 -140.27 34.06
N ASN A 528 -85.27 -139.45 34.10
CA ASN A 528 -83.93 -139.83 34.60
C ASN A 528 -83.25 -138.63 35.31
N SER A 529 -82.11 -138.89 35.95
CA SER A 529 -81.34 -138.02 36.86
C SER A 529 -80.83 -136.68 36.29
N GLU A 530 -80.82 -135.67 37.17
CA GLU A 530 -79.80 -134.61 37.39
C GLU A 530 -79.18 -133.81 36.23
N THR A 531 -79.04 -132.50 36.50
CA THR A 531 -78.27 -131.48 35.75
C THR A 531 -78.76 -131.15 34.32
N GLY A 532 -78.55 -129.89 33.89
CA GLY A 532 -79.05 -129.38 32.61
C GLY A 532 -80.05 -128.21 32.66
N TYR A 533 -80.05 -127.42 33.75
CA TYR A 533 -80.64 -126.06 33.78
C TYR A 533 -80.16 -125.22 32.57
N THR A 534 -80.90 -124.25 32.02
CA THR A 534 -82.09 -123.48 32.46
C THR A 534 -83.18 -123.48 31.36
N GLY A 535 -84.51 -123.41 31.58
CA GLY A 535 -85.29 -122.69 32.60
C GLY A 535 -85.56 -121.24 32.15
N PHE A 536 -86.76 -120.64 32.18
CA PHE A 536 -88.14 -120.97 32.62
C PHE A 536 -89.12 -120.01 31.84
N ASP A 537 -90.47 -119.99 31.85
CA ASP A 537 -91.59 -120.67 32.53
C ASP A 537 -92.88 -120.49 31.60
N ASN A 538 -93.92 -121.35 31.52
CA ASN A 538 -95.10 -121.58 32.43
C ASN A 538 -96.20 -120.47 32.38
N PRO A 539 -97.54 -120.75 32.43
CA PRO A 539 -98.38 -121.94 32.10
C PRO A 539 -99.41 -121.67 30.93
N SER A 540 -100.30 -122.55 30.40
CA SER A 540 -100.46 -124.03 30.32
C SER A 540 -101.58 -124.43 29.28
N PHE A 541 -101.95 -125.73 29.18
CA PHE A 541 -102.58 -126.43 28.02
C PHE A 541 -103.68 -127.49 28.40
N ASN A 542 -104.55 -127.94 27.45
CA ASN A 542 -105.03 -129.36 27.28
C ASN A 542 -105.91 -129.62 26.01
N GLY A 543 -106.30 -130.87 25.63
CA GLY A 543 -107.22 -131.17 24.50
C GLY A 543 -107.65 -132.65 24.24
N THR A 544 -108.59 -132.92 23.28
CA THR A 544 -109.15 -134.26 22.93
C THR A 544 -109.74 -134.40 21.50
N SER A 545 -109.88 -135.66 21.02
CA SER A 545 -110.71 -136.18 19.88
C SER A 545 -110.42 -135.76 18.41
N SER A 546 -110.95 -136.53 17.45
CA SER A 546 -110.84 -136.35 15.98
C SER A 546 -112.26 -136.21 15.35
N ALA A 547 -112.63 -136.33 14.06
CA ALA A 547 -112.15 -137.15 12.92
C ALA A 547 -112.46 -136.50 11.53
N ALA A 548 -113.33 -137.10 10.68
CA ALA A 548 -113.34 -136.88 9.22
C ALA A 548 -114.72 -136.59 8.58
N GLY A 549 -114.70 -135.85 7.46
CA GLY A 549 -115.83 -135.42 6.61
C GLY A 549 -115.34 -134.50 5.48
N ASN A 550 -116.08 -134.37 4.37
CA ASN A 550 -115.57 -133.84 3.08
C ASN A 550 -116.52 -132.79 2.43
N HIS A 551 -116.16 -132.28 1.23
CA HIS A 551 -116.91 -131.62 0.14
C HIS A 551 -117.20 -130.09 0.16
N ALA A 552 -116.87 -129.41 -0.96
CA ALA A 552 -117.57 -128.25 -1.57
C ALA A 552 -116.85 -127.83 -2.88
N HIS A 553 -117.56 -127.32 -3.89
CA HIS A 553 -116.99 -126.80 -5.16
C HIS A 553 -117.82 -125.67 -5.79
N THR A 554 -117.15 -124.63 -6.32
CA THR A 554 -117.81 -123.46 -6.94
C THR A 554 -116.93 -122.71 -7.96
N VAL A 555 -117.58 -121.95 -8.84
CA VAL A 555 -116.97 -121.21 -9.97
C VAL A 555 -117.47 -119.76 -10.01
N ASP A 556 -116.61 -118.80 -10.37
CA ASP A 556 -116.89 -117.36 -10.51
C ASP A 556 -117.34 -116.97 -11.93
N ILE A 557 -118.01 -115.83 -12.07
CA ILE A 557 -118.61 -115.30 -13.30
C ILE A 557 -118.16 -113.85 -13.61
N GLY A 558 -117.70 -113.08 -12.61
CA GLY A 558 -117.06 -111.76 -12.84
C GLY A 558 -117.97 -110.58 -13.23
N GLN A 559 -117.33 -109.46 -13.65
CA GLN A 559 -117.92 -108.12 -13.83
C GLN A 559 -117.30 -107.36 -15.02
N HIS A 560 -118.10 -106.54 -15.73
CA HIS A 560 -117.64 -105.60 -16.78
C HIS A 560 -118.58 -104.36 -16.91
N ASN A 561 -118.20 -103.35 -17.71
CA ASN A 561 -118.72 -101.97 -17.64
C ASN A 561 -119.04 -101.33 -19.03
N HIS A 562 -119.92 -100.31 -19.06
CA HIS A 562 -120.20 -99.45 -20.23
C HIS A 562 -120.33 -97.95 -19.86
N THR A 563 -120.01 -97.03 -20.79
CA THR A 563 -119.83 -95.58 -20.51
C THR A 563 -120.30 -94.61 -21.62
N VAL A 564 -120.78 -93.42 -21.24
CA VAL A 564 -121.13 -92.27 -22.13
C VAL A 564 -120.69 -90.94 -21.49
N GLY A 565 -120.40 -89.89 -22.26
CA GLY A 565 -119.95 -88.57 -21.77
C GLY A 565 -120.77 -87.36 -22.27
N ILE A 566 -120.72 -86.24 -21.53
CA ILE A 566 -121.68 -85.11 -21.68
C ILE A 566 -121.01 -83.72 -21.91
N GLY A 567 -119.91 -83.38 -21.23
CA GLY A 567 -119.18 -82.11 -21.41
C GLY A 567 -119.58 -80.95 -20.48
N ALA A 568 -118.91 -79.80 -20.64
CA ALA A 568 -118.83 -78.72 -19.65
C ALA A 568 -119.38 -77.34 -20.11
N HIS A 569 -119.81 -76.51 -19.14
CA HIS A 569 -120.23 -75.11 -19.33
C HIS A 569 -120.06 -74.29 -18.01
N ALA A 570 -120.26 -72.96 -18.04
CA ALA A 570 -119.98 -72.05 -16.91
C ALA A 570 -120.84 -70.75 -16.91
N HIS A 571 -120.85 -70.02 -15.78
CA HIS A 571 -121.60 -68.77 -15.55
C HIS A 571 -120.76 -67.67 -14.85
N THR A 572 -121.18 -66.39 -14.92
CA THR A 572 -120.45 -65.22 -14.38
C THR A 572 -121.36 -64.17 -13.72
N VAL A 573 -120.82 -63.38 -12.79
CA VAL A 573 -121.50 -62.26 -12.09
C VAL A 573 -120.54 -61.06 -11.92
N ALA A 574 -121.04 -59.83 -12.08
CA ALA A 574 -120.30 -58.57 -11.94
C ALA A 574 -120.53 -57.89 -10.57
N LEU A 575 -119.50 -57.23 -10.02
CA LEU A 575 -119.49 -56.72 -8.63
C LEU A 575 -119.76 -55.20 -8.48
N GLY A 576 -119.54 -54.40 -9.52
CA GLY A 576 -119.91 -52.98 -9.55
C GLY A 576 -118.97 -52.01 -8.83
N ALA A 577 -119.38 -50.74 -8.81
CA ALA A 577 -118.59 -49.61 -8.30
C ALA A 577 -118.68 -49.46 -6.77
N HIS A 578 -117.60 -48.99 -6.15
CA HIS A 578 -117.52 -48.68 -4.72
C HIS A 578 -116.79 -47.35 -4.48
N GLY A 579 -116.82 -46.85 -3.24
CA GLY A 579 -116.22 -45.57 -2.86
C GLY A 579 -115.11 -45.69 -1.80
N HIS A 580 -114.31 -44.62 -1.68
CA HIS A 580 -113.27 -44.47 -0.67
C HIS A 580 -113.47 -43.18 0.13
N THR A 581 -113.18 -43.23 1.43
CA THR A 581 -113.13 -42.06 2.31
C THR A 581 -111.67 -41.75 2.64
N ILE A 582 -111.27 -40.47 2.60
CA ILE A 582 -109.92 -40.03 2.96
C ILE A 582 -110.02 -39.05 4.12
N THR A 583 -109.23 -39.25 5.15
CA THR A 583 -109.15 -38.36 6.32
C THR A 583 -107.73 -37.79 6.43
N VAL A 584 -107.60 -36.46 6.40
CA VAL A 584 -106.33 -35.77 6.65
C VAL A 584 -106.36 -35.24 8.08
N ASN A 585 -105.59 -35.86 8.97
CA ASN A 585 -105.52 -35.48 10.38
C ASN A 585 -104.59 -34.28 10.59
N ALA A 586 -104.99 -33.35 11.46
CA ALA A 586 -104.10 -32.29 11.92
C ALA A 586 -102.86 -32.87 12.62
N THR A 587 -101.68 -32.34 12.29
CA THR A 587 -100.38 -32.80 12.80
C THR A 587 -99.48 -31.59 13.06
N GLY A 588 -98.98 -31.44 14.28
CA GLY A 588 -98.12 -30.30 14.65
C GLY A 588 -98.04 -30.11 16.17
N ASN A 589 -97.26 -29.10 16.58
CA ASN A 589 -97.24 -28.60 17.95
C ASN A 589 -98.28 -27.48 18.12
N ALA A 590 -98.53 -27.06 19.37
CA ALA A 590 -99.41 -25.91 19.66
C ALA A 590 -98.81 -24.55 19.24
N GLU A 591 -97.50 -24.48 19.00
CA GLU A 591 -96.78 -23.28 18.57
C GLU A 591 -95.84 -23.59 17.39
N ASN A 592 -95.69 -22.64 16.47
CA ASN A 592 -94.94 -22.85 15.24
C ASN A 592 -93.42 -22.54 15.38
N THR A 593 -92.72 -23.36 16.17
CA THR A 593 -91.32 -23.14 16.60
C THR A 593 -90.25 -23.35 15.52
N VAL A 594 -89.20 -22.53 15.51
CA VAL A 594 -87.92 -22.77 14.82
C VAL A 594 -86.83 -23.21 15.81
N LYS A 595 -85.70 -23.77 15.32
CA LYS A 595 -84.52 -24.06 16.16
C LYS A 595 -84.03 -22.76 16.83
N ASN A 596 -84.07 -22.72 18.16
CA ASN A 596 -83.74 -21.55 18.97
C ASN A 596 -83.03 -21.98 20.27
N ILE A 597 -82.55 -21.00 21.04
CA ILE A 597 -82.02 -21.18 22.40
C ILE A 597 -82.73 -20.16 23.30
N ALA A 598 -83.19 -20.60 24.49
CA ALA A 598 -83.83 -19.71 25.44
C ALA A 598 -82.84 -18.69 26.01
N PHE A 599 -83.16 -17.41 25.87
CA PHE A 599 -82.51 -16.28 26.54
C PHE A 599 -83.59 -15.51 27.29
N ASN A 600 -83.27 -14.97 28.46
CA ASN A 600 -84.09 -13.95 29.08
C ASN A 600 -83.98 -12.65 28.29
N TYR A 601 -84.98 -11.78 28.37
CA TYR A 601 -84.84 -10.38 27.97
C TYR A 601 -84.69 -9.54 29.22
N ILE A 602 -83.67 -8.67 29.25
CA ILE A 602 -83.51 -7.63 30.27
C ILE A 602 -83.59 -6.24 29.64
N VAL A 603 -83.92 -5.25 30.45
CA VAL A 603 -83.95 -3.83 30.06
C VAL A 603 -83.19 -2.99 31.07
N ARG A 604 -82.38 -2.04 30.57
CA ARG A 604 -81.67 -1.05 31.39
C ARG A 604 -82.67 -0.04 31.97
N LEU A 605 -82.54 0.28 33.26
CA LEU A 605 -83.48 1.14 34.00
C LEU A 605 -83.14 2.64 33.96
N ALA A 606 -81.86 3.00 34.00
CA ALA A 606 -81.35 4.38 34.01
C ALA A 606 -79.99 4.49 33.31
#